data_AF-A0A1F7WGG8-F1
#
_entry.id   AF-A0A1F7WGG8-F1
#
_cell.length_a   1.000
_cell.length_b   1.000
_cell.length_c   1.000
_cell.angle_alpha   90.00
_cell.angle_beta   90.00
_cell.angle_gamma   90.00
#
_symmetry.space_group_name_H-M   'P 1'
#
loop_
_entity.id
_entity.type
_entity.pdbx_description
1 polymer ?
#
loop_
_entity_poly.entity_id
_entity_poly.type
_entity_poly.pdbx_seq_one_letter_code
_entity_poly.pdbx_strand_id
1 'polypeptide(L)'
;MIAKLKKMITDVRVIILLCVIVLAVFAIYPNPYHKGVTIRSVARNSSAELAGIESPKPTAAPMSKERIIEINTIPVNNIDDYYNILKGIPENRTINIKTNKGFYQVLSGKEPDDLGLNVYNAPKTNIRLGLDLQGGTRVLLQPEEKLDRDQMDSLISNMKERLNVYGLSDIVVRSTGDLSGNQFILVEIAGASEEEVSELLAKQGKFEAKIGNKTVFIGGNDITYVCRTAECSGIDSRVGCQQITDGYTCRFMFSISLSPDAAQRQADLTSNLEIITISQEPYLNETLDLYLDDQLVDTLNIGADLKGRATTEVAISGSGSGVTQKAAVEDALSNMKRLQTVLITGSLPVKLKIVKIDAISPALGQEFAKNTLFVGALAIFAVAAVVLIRYRKLIITIPILIITWLEIFLLIAVA
;
A
#
# COMPACT_ATOMS: atom_id res chain seq x y z
N MET A 1 48.70 -15.00 -18.75
CA MET A 1 47.34 -15.11 -18.16
C MET A 1 46.72 -13.73 -17.92
N ILE A 2 47.44 -12.79 -17.28
CA ILE A 2 46.99 -11.41 -16.98
C ILE A 2 46.61 -10.59 -18.23
N ALA A 3 47.38 -10.67 -19.32
CA ALA A 3 47.08 -9.92 -20.55
C ALA A 3 45.78 -10.38 -21.26
N LYS A 4 45.47 -11.69 -21.20
CA LYS A 4 44.22 -12.24 -21.75
C LYS A 4 43.02 -11.86 -20.88
N LEU A 5 43.20 -11.84 -19.55
CA LEU A 5 42.18 -11.38 -18.61
C LEU A 5 41.85 -9.89 -18.79
N LYS A 6 42.89 -9.05 -18.97
CA LYS A 6 42.73 -7.63 -19.25
C LYS A 6 41.95 -7.39 -20.53
N LYS A 7 42.26 -8.12 -21.62
CA LYS A 7 41.55 -8.04 -22.90
C LYS A 7 40.08 -8.47 -22.80
N MET A 8 39.78 -9.45 -21.94
CA MET A 8 38.42 -9.95 -21.70
C MET A 8 37.58 -8.96 -20.88
N ILE A 9 38.15 -8.33 -19.85
CA ILE A 9 37.44 -7.35 -19.02
C ILE A 9 37.20 -6.03 -19.77
N THR A 10 38.07 -5.69 -20.75
CA THR A 10 37.87 -4.52 -21.62
C THR A 10 36.92 -4.76 -22.79
N ASP A 11 36.38 -5.96 -22.96
CA ASP A 11 35.37 -6.23 -23.98
C ASP A 11 34.06 -5.51 -23.62
N VAL A 12 33.49 -4.79 -24.58
CA VAL A 12 32.26 -4.00 -24.38
C VAL A 12 31.11 -4.86 -23.84
N ARG A 13 31.00 -6.13 -24.27
CA ARG A 13 29.95 -7.05 -23.79
C ARG A 13 30.13 -7.41 -22.32
N VAL A 14 31.38 -7.61 -21.89
CA VAL A 14 31.71 -7.92 -20.50
C VAL A 14 31.51 -6.69 -19.61
N ILE A 15 31.85 -5.50 -20.10
CA ILE A 15 31.56 -4.24 -19.39
C ILE A 15 30.06 -4.06 -19.20
N ILE A 16 29.25 -4.25 -20.25
CA ILE A 16 27.79 -4.18 -20.16
C ILE A 16 27.26 -5.18 -19.12
N LEU A 17 27.70 -6.44 -19.17
CA LEU A 17 27.29 -7.46 -18.20
C LEU A 17 27.65 -7.05 -16.77
N LEU A 18 28.86 -6.57 -16.53
CA LEU A 18 29.30 -6.09 -15.20
C LEU A 18 28.46 -4.90 -14.72
N CYS A 19 28.15 -3.94 -15.60
CA CYS A 19 27.27 -2.82 -15.27
C CYS A 19 25.88 -3.31 -14.87
N VAL A 20 25.29 -4.25 -15.62
CA VAL A 20 23.96 -4.81 -15.33
C VAL A 20 23.97 -5.58 -14.00
N ILE A 21 25.04 -6.32 -13.68
CA ILE A 21 25.18 -7.00 -12.39
C ILE A 21 25.25 -5.99 -11.24
N VAL A 22 26.00 -4.90 -11.40
CA VAL A 22 26.08 -3.84 -10.36
C VAL A 22 24.71 -3.20 -10.13
N LEU A 23 23.97 -2.91 -11.21
CA LEU A 23 22.59 -2.40 -11.11
C LEU A 23 21.67 -3.41 -10.43
N ALA A 24 21.79 -4.70 -10.73
CA ALA A 24 21.03 -5.77 -10.10
C ALA A 24 21.32 -5.89 -8.59
N VAL A 25 22.59 -5.81 -8.16
CA VAL A 25 22.96 -5.79 -6.74
C VAL A 25 22.36 -4.57 -6.04
N PHE A 26 22.40 -3.40 -6.68
CA PHE A 26 21.80 -2.19 -6.15
C PHE A 26 20.27 -2.29 -6.04
N ALA A 27 19.61 -2.90 -7.02
CA ALA A 27 18.17 -3.14 -7.01
C ALA A 27 17.75 -4.08 -5.88
N ILE A 28 18.41 -5.25 -5.76
CA ILE A 28 18.11 -6.26 -4.72
C ILE A 28 18.45 -5.73 -3.32
N TYR A 29 19.53 -4.97 -3.19
CA TYR A 29 20.03 -4.43 -1.92
C TYR A 29 20.09 -5.47 -0.78
N PRO A 30 20.83 -6.59 -0.95
CA PRO A 30 20.82 -7.69 0.01
C PRO A 30 21.57 -7.35 1.29
N ASN A 31 20.90 -7.50 2.45
CA ASN A 31 21.50 -7.32 3.77
C ASN A 31 20.99 -8.41 4.74
N PRO A 32 21.79 -9.46 5.00
CA PRO A 32 21.38 -10.55 5.90
C PRO A 32 21.35 -10.15 7.38
N TYR A 33 22.02 -9.04 7.74
CA TYR A 33 22.08 -8.52 9.11
C TYR A 33 21.03 -7.45 9.38
N HIS A 34 20.05 -7.31 8.49
CA HIS A 34 18.96 -6.36 8.57
C HIS A 34 17.93 -6.81 9.64
N LYS A 35 18.25 -6.57 10.92
CA LYS A 35 17.41 -6.92 12.08
C LYS A 35 16.34 -5.86 12.39
N GLY A 36 15.30 -6.24 13.13
CA GLY A 36 14.22 -5.36 13.59
C GLY A 36 12.87 -5.64 12.94
N VAL A 37 11.89 -4.77 13.18
CA VAL A 37 10.53 -4.93 12.63
C VAL A 37 10.15 -3.73 11.77
N THR A 38 9.77 -4.01 10.54
CA THR A 38 9.38 -2.99 9.56
C THR A 38 7.91 -2.63 9.75
N ILE A 39 7.61 -1.34 9.74
CA ILE A 39 6.26 -0.81 9.82
C ILE A 39 5.58 -1.10 8.48
N ARG A 40 4.48 -1.85 8.53
CA ARG A 40 3.59 -2.12 7.39
C ARG A 40 2.66 -0.94 7.16
N SER A 41 2.07 -0.45 8.24
CA SER A 41 1.10 0.64 8.24
C SER A 41 0.95 1.21 9.65
N VAL A 42 0.47 2.44 9.71
CA VAL A 42 0.15 3.19 10.92
C VAL A 42 -1.33 3.55 10.85
N ALA A 43 -2.10 3.14 11.85
CA ALA A 43 -3.51 3.46 11.96
C ALA A 43 -3.71 4.97 12.17
N ARG A 44 -4.74 5.52 11.54
CA ARG A 44 -5.04 6.96 11.61
C ARG A 44 -5.54 7.35 13.01
N ASN A 45 -5.13 8.51 13.51
CA ASN A 45 -5.35 9.00 14.88
C ASN A 45 -4.81 8.07 15.99
N SER A 46 -3.95 7.12 15.65
CA SER A 46 -3.29 6.28 16.64
C SER A 46 -2.22 7.05 17.40
N SER A 47 -1.82 6.54 18.56
CA SER A 47 -0.70 7.08 19.32
C SER A 47 0.58 7.18 18.48
N ALA A 48 0.83 6.22 17.58
CA ALA A 48 2.00 6.25 16.71
C ALA A 48 1.93 7.35 15.64
N GLU A 49 0.77 7.56 15.02
CA GLU A 49 0.61 8.66 14.06
C GLU A 49 0.74 10.02 14.77
N LEU A 50 0.11 10.17 15.94
CA LEU A 50 0.21 11.40 16.75
C LEU A 50 1.64 11.69 17.20
N ALA A 51 2.46 10.66 17.36
CA ALA A 51 3.88 10.80 17.63
C ALA A 51 4.71 11.19 16.39
N GLY A 52 4.11 11.18 15.20
CA GLY A 52 4.74 11.54 13.93
C GLY A 52 5.27 10.36 13.11
N ILE A 53 4.86 9.12 13.42
CA ILE A 53 5.21 7.95 12.60
C ILE A 53 4.27 7.89 11.40
N GLU A 54 4.84 7.92 10.19
CA GLU A 54 4.05 7.92 8.95
C GLU A 54 3.84 6.51 8.38
N SER A 55 2.67 6.27 7.81
CA SER A 55 2.40 5.07 7.02
C SER A 55 3.26 5.03 5.77
N PRO A 56 4.02 3.95 5.50
CA PRO A 56 4.82 3.84 4.30
C PRO A 56 3.94 3.74 3.05
N LYS A 57 4.43 4.27 1.92
CA LYS A 57 3.76 4.12 0.63
C LYS A 57 3.62 2.62 0.28
N PRO A 58 2.45 2.15 -0.20
CA PRO A 58 2.28 0.74 -0.60
C PRO A 58 3.27 0.30 -1.70
N THR A 59 3.72 1.23 -2.54
CA THR A 59 4.67 1.00 -3.61
C THR A 59 6.13 1.10 -3.18
N ALA A 60 6.42 1.45 -1.92
CA ALA A 60 7.78 1.54 -1.42
C ALA A 60 8.51 0.18 -1.53
N ALA A 61 9.80 0.22 -1.84
CA ALA A 61 10.62 -0.98 -1.84
C ALA A 61 10.72 -1.54 -0.40
N PRO A 62 10.71 -2.87 -0.19
CA PRO A 62 10.71 -3.47 1.15
C PRO A 62 11.78 -2.91 2.09
N MET A 63 13.02 -2.69 1.64
CA MET A 63 14.11 -2.18 2.49
C MET A 63 14.03 -0.67 2.77
N SER A 64 13.19 0.06 2.03
CA SER A 64 13.03 1.52 2.18
C SER A 64 11.98 1.91 3.24
N LYS A 65 11.14 0.94 3.64
CA LYS A 65 10.14 1.12 4.68
C LYS A 65 10.82 1.38 6.02
N GLU A 66 10.15 2.16 6.86
CA GLU A 66 10.66 2.48 8.19
C GLU A 66 10.62 1.26 9.10
N ARG A 67 11.63 1.13 9.95
CA ARG A 67 11.81 -0.03 10.82
C ARG A 67 12.13 0.39 12.23
N ILE A 68 11.48 -0.25 13.17
CA ILE A 68 11.75 -0.19 14.61
C ILE A 68 12.96 -1.05 14.95
N ILE A 69 13.91 -0.46 15.67
CA ILE A 69 15.18 -1.07 16.07
C ILE A 69 15.24 -1.24 17.60
N GLU A 70 14.68 -0.30 18.37
CA GLU A 70 14.65 -0.35 19.83
C GLU A 70 13.31 0.19 20.37
N ILE A 71 12.82 -0.40 21.46
CA ILE A 71 11.69 0.09 22.26
C ILE A 71 12.16 0.20 23.71
N ASN A 72 12.08 1.40 24.30
CA ASN A 72 12.55 1.68 25.66
C ASN A 72 13.98 1.18 25.93
N THR A 73 14.90 1.38 24.98
CA THR A 73 16.30 0.88 25.00
C THR A 73 16.48 -0.63 24.86
N ILE A 74 15.39 -1.39 24.75
CA ILE A 74 15.44 -2.83 24.48
C ILE A 74 15.53 -3.03 22.96
N PRO A 75 16.56 -3.71 22.45
CA PRO A 75 16.70 -3.97 21.03
C PRO A 75 15.61 -4.92 20.54
N VAL A 76 15.00 -4.58 19.41
CA VAL A 76 14.02 -5.40 18.70
C VAL A 76 14.74 -6.06 17.53
N ASN A 77 14.89 -7.39 17.52
CA ASN A 77 15.55 -8.08 16.41
C ASN A 77 14.57 -8.73 15.43
N ASN A 78 13.39 -9.09 15.91
CA ASN A 78 12.35 -9.80 15.18
C ASN A 78 10.96 -9.43 15.73
N ILE A 79 9.92 -9.97 15.11
CA ILE A 79 8.51 -9.71 15.48
C ILE A 79 8.12 -10.27 16.85
N ASP A 80 8.71 -11.37 17.28
CA ASP A 80 8.44 -11.95 18.60
C ASP A 80 9.02 -11.06 19.71
N ASP A 81 10.23 -10.52 19.53
CA ASP A 81 10.83 -9.53 20.43
C ASP A 81 9.89 -8.32 20.57
N TYR A 82 9.34 -7.83 19.45
CA TYR A 82 8.43 -6.68 19.43
C TYR A 82 7.19 -6.93 20.32
N TYR A 83 6.43 -8.00 20.07
CA TYR A 83 5.22 -8.28 20.85
C TYR A 83 5.53 -8.64 22.32
N ASN A 84 6.64 -9.32 22.58
CA ASN A 84 7.05 -9.62 23.95
C ASN A 84 7.40 -8.35 24.74
N ILE A 85 8.03 -7.36 24.10
CA ILE A 85 8.32 -6.08 24.73
C ILE A 85 7.02 -5.32 25.02
N LEU A 86 6.10 -5.25 24.04
CA LEU A 86 4.85 -4.51 24.20
C LEU A 86 3.94 -5.08 25.29
N LYS A 87 3.85 -6.41 25.43
CA LYS A 87 3.14 -7.07 26.54
C LYS A 87 3.64 -6.68 27.92
N GLY A 88 4.91 -6.26 28.03
CA GLY A 88 5.52 -5.81 29.28
C GLY A 88 5.28 -4.32 29.59
N ILE A 89 4.65 -3.56 28.69
CA ILE A 89 4.46 -2.12 28.84
C ILE A 89 3.13 -1.85 29.57
N PRO A 90 3.14 -1.05 30.66
CA PRO A 90 1.91 -0.63 31.33
C PRO A 90 1.09 0.34 30.47
N GLU A 91 -0.24 0.27 30.60
CA GLU A 91 -1.19 1.20 29.96
C GLU A 91 -0.89 2.68 30.29
N ASN A 92 -1.22 3.59 29.36
CA ASN A 92 -1.07 5.04 29.51
C ASN A 92 0.35 5.52 29.88
N ARG A 93 1.40 4.78 29.46
CA ARG A 93 2.80 5.20 29.62
C ARG A 93 3.39 5.65 28.30
N THR A 94 4.26 6.66 28.37
CA THR A 94 5.08 7.06 27.23
C THR A 94 6.18 6.03 27.01
N ILE A 95 6.27 5.54 25.79
CA ILE A 95 7.29 4.61 25.32
C ILE A 95 8.18 5.30 24.30
N ASN A 96 9.46 4.99 24.34
CA ASN A 96 10.44 5.51 23.39
C ASN A 96 10.65 4.48 22.28
N ILE A 97 10.25 4.81 21.06
CA ILE A 97 10.46 3.98 19.88
C ILE A 97 11.57 4.60 19.04
N LYS A 98 12.66 3.87 18.84
CA LYS A 98 13.73 4.27 17.94
C LYS A 98 13.63 3.48 16.65
N THR A 99 13.59 4.19 15.53
CA THR A 99 13.56 3.61 14.20
C THR A 99 14.87 3.89 13.44
N ASN A 100 14.96 3.39 12.21
CA ASN A 100 16.05 3.76 11.30
C ASN A 100 15.94 5.20 10.74
N LYS A 101 14.81 5.89 10.94
CA LYS A 101 14.58 7.25 10.45
C LYS A 101 14.48 8.29 11.55
N GLY A 102 14.02 7.90 12.74
CA GLY A 102 13.71 8.83 13.80
C GLY A 102 13.63 8.21 15.19
N PHE A 103 13.27 9.05 16.14
CA PHE A 103 13.03 8.68 17.53
C PHE A 103 11.70 9.29 17.95
N TYR A 104 10.81 8.46 18.46
CA TYR A 104 9.41 8.81 18.71
C TYR A 104 9.03 8.50 20.15
N GLN A 105 8.22 9.38 20.73
CA GLN A 105 7.62 9.18 22.04
C GLN A 105 6.14 8.89 21.83
N VAL A 106 5.75 7.63 22.05
CA VAL A 106 4.40 7.14 21.77
C VAL A 106 3.69 6.88 23.09
N LEU A 107 2.42 7.25 23.21
CA LEU A 107 1.61 6.90 24.39
C LEU A 107 1.02 5.50 24.21
N SER A 108 1.27 4.58 25.15
CA SER A 108 0.65 3.25 25.14
C SER A 108 -0.86 3.37 25.33
N GLY A 109 -1.64 2.71 24.45
CA GLY A 109 -3.10 2.65 24.53
C GLY A 109 -3.62 1.86 25.72
N LYS A 110 -4.94 1.63 25.73
CA LYS A 110 -5.65 0.88 26.78
C LYS A 110 -5.46 -0.64 26.66
N GLU A 111 -5.05 -1.12 25.50
CA GLU A 111 -4.71 -2.52 25.29
C GLU A 111 -3.18 -2.67 25.13
N PRO A 112 -2.57 -3.72 25.71
CA PRO A 112 -1.19 -4.07 25.42
C PRO A 112 -1.12 -4.43 23.93
N ASP A 113 -0.37 -3.64 23.15
CA ASP A 113 -0.20 -3.68 21.68
C ASP A 113 -0.92 -2.56 20.90
N ASP A 114 -1.76 -1.73 21.55
CA ASP A 114 -2.47 -0.63 20.87
C ASP A 114 -1.60 0.63 20.72
N LEU A 115 -0.60 0.53 19.84
CA LEU A 115 0.15 1.68 19.34
C LEU A 115 -0.38 2.15 17.98
N GLY A 116 -1.28 1.39 17.36
CA GLY A 116 -1.69 1.55 15.97
C GLY A 116 -0.59 1.25 14.95
N LEU A 117 0.39 0.42 15.31
CA LEU A 117 1.48 -0.01 14.41
C LEU A 117 1.27 -1.44 13.96
N ASN A 118 1.03 -1.65 12.67
CA ASN A 118 1.10 -2.97 12.06
C ASN A 118 2.53 -3.20 11.58
N VAL A 119 3.16 -4.30 12.00
CA VAL A 119 4.58 -4.56 11.72
C VAL A 119 4.80 -5.97 11.16
N TYR A 120 5.96 -6.16 10.51
CA TYR A 120 6.44 -7.47 10.09
C TYR A 120 7.96 -7.56 10.25
N ASN A 121 8.51 -8.78 10.21
CA ASN A 121 9.95 -8.97 10.28
C ASN A 121 10.67 -8.18 9.19
N ALA A 122 11.76 -7.49 9.55
CA ALA A 122 12.51 -6.70 8.59
C ALA A 122 12.95 -7.53 7.38
N PRO A 123 12.66 -7.07 6.14
CA PRO A 123 13.07 -7.78 4.95
C PRO A 123 14.60 -7.79 4.84
N LYS A 124 15.17 -8.78 4.15
CA LYS A 124 16.63 -8.88 3.92
C LYS A 124 17.04 -8.38 2.54
N THR A 125 16.08 -8.14 1.65
CA THR A 125 16.26 -7.70 0.27
C THR A 125 15.06 -6.83 -0.13
N ASN A 126 15.16 -6.13 -1.26
CA ASN A 126 14.04 -5.42 -1.90
C ASN A 126 13.10 -6.33 -2.70
N ILE A 127 13.33 -7.65 -2.72
CA ILE A 127 12.50 -8.59 -3.46
C ILE A 127 11.15 -8.70 -2.77
N ARG A 128 10.07 -8.52 -3.53
CA ARG A 128 8.71 -8.74 -3.03
C ARG A 128 8.39 -10.22 -3.09
N LEU A 129 8.14 -10.81 -1.93
CA LEU A 129 7.79 -12.22 -1.84
C LEU A 129 6.28 -12.37 -2.05
N GLY A 130 5.89 -13.38 -2.84
CA GLY A 130 4.50 -13.74 -2.99
C GLY A 130 3.96 -14.48 -1.75
N LEU A 131 2.64 -14.69 -1.74
CA LEU A 131 1.92 -15.41 -0.68
C LEU A 131 2.55 -16.78 -0.36
N ASP A 132 3.00 -17.52 -1.37
CA ASP A 132 3.58 -18.86 -1.21
C ASP A 132 4.90 -18.86 -0.41
N LEU A 133 5.61 -17.73 -0.38
CA LEU A 133 6.90 -17.59 0.32
C LEU A 133 6.76 -16.83 1.64
N GLN A 134 5.86 -15.86 1.71
CA GLN A 134 5.66 -15.01 2.87
C GLN A 134 4.58 -15.54 3.83
N GLY A 135 3.71 -16.44 3.35
CA GLY A 135 2.45 -16.80 4.01
C GLY A 135 1.41 -15.69 3.91
N GLY A 136 0.19 -16.00 4.34
CA GLY A 136 -0.95 -15.08 4.38
C GLY A 136 -2.26 -15.79 4.05
N THR A 137 -3.25 -15.01 3.60
CA THR A 137 -4.60 -15.51 3.35
C THR A 137 -5.02 -15.30 1.91
N ARG A 138 -5.60 -16.34 1.32
CA ARG A 138 -6.27 -16.30 0.03
C ARG A 138 -7.76 -16.48 0.22
N VAL A 139 -8.55 -15.55 -0.29
CA VAL A 139 -10.02 -15.59 -0.20
C VAL A 139 -10.62 -15.57 -1.60
N LEU A 140 -11.55 -16.49 -1.83
CA LEU A 140 -12.39 -16.51 -3.03
C LEU A 140 -13.78 -16.01 -2.66
N LEU A 141 -14.16 -14.87 -3.21
CA LEU A 141 -15.45 -14.23 -3.02
C LEU A 141 -16.32 -14.41 -4.26
N GLN A 142 -17.63 -14.51 -4.07
CA GLN A 142 -18.62 -14.53 -5.15
C GLN A 142 -19.66 -13.44 -4.90
N PRO A 143 -19.86 -12.51 -5.84
CA PRO A 143 -21.00 -11.59 -5.81
C PRO A 143 -22.34 -12.35 -5.81
N GLU A 144 -23.30 -11.92 -4.99
CA GLU A 144 -24.66 -12.50 -5.00
C GLU A 144 -25.41 -12.23 -6.31
N GLU A 145 -25.02 -11.16 -7.03
CA GLU A 145 -25.62 -10.76 -8.30
C GLU A 145 -24.57 -10.68 -9.40
N LYS A 146 -25.01 -10.86 -10.66
CA LYS A 146 -24.12 -10.76 -11.81
C LYS A 146 -23.79 -9.29 -12.07
N LEU A 147 -22.49 -8.98 -12.11
CA LEU A 147 -21.99 -7.62 -12.32
C LEU A 147 -21.50 -7.45 -13.75
N ASP A 148 -21.70 -6.27 -14.31
CA ASP A 148 -20.98 -5.87 -15.51
C ASP A 148 -19.48 -5.59 -15.21
N ARG A 149 -18.71 -5.24 -16.24
CA ARG A 149 -17.27 -5.00 -16.09
C ARG A 149 -16.97 -3.77 -15.23
N ASP A 150 -17.72 -2.68 -15.40
CA ASP A 150 -17.46 -1.42 -14.71
C ASP A 150 -17.83 -1.50 -13.23
N GLN A 151 -18.91 -2.23 -12.93
CA GLN A 151 -19.32 -2.59 -11.57
C GLN A 151 -18.29 -3.49 -10.89
N MET A 152 -17.78 -4.52 -11.59
CA MET A 152 -16.74 -5.40 -11.08
C MET A 152 -15.44 -4.65 -10.79
N ASP A 153 -15.00 -3.79 -11.71
CA ASP A 153 -13.78 -2.99 -11.54
C ASP A 153 -13.91 -1.98 -10.39
N SER A 154 -15.10 -1.39 -10.23
CA SER A 154 -15.41 -0.51 -9.10
C SER A 154 -15.40 -1.27 -7.78
N LEU A 155 -16.00 -2.47 -7.73
CA LEU A 155 -16.00 -3.35 -6.56
C LEU A 155 -14.56 -3.76 -6.16
N ILE A 156 -13.74 -4.13 -7.13
CA ILE A 156 -12.32 -4.47 -6.90
C ILE A 156 -11.54 -3.28 -6.36
N SER A 157 -11.72 -2.09 -6.95
CA SER A 157 -11.03 -0.87 -6.51
C SER A 157 -11.43 -0.47 -5.10
N ASN A 158 -12.73 -0.55 -4.79
CA ASN A 158 -13.30 -0.27 -3.49
C ASN A 158 -12.78 -1.23 -2.42
N MET A 159 -12.77 -2.53 -2.70
CA MET A 159 -12.22 -3.54 -1.80
C MET A 159 -10.73 -3.34 -1.55
N LYS A 160 -9.95 -3.03 -2.60
CA LYS A 160 -8.53 -2.72 -2.46
C LYS A 160 -8.31 -1.51 -1.55
N GLU A 161 -9.08 -0.44 -1.71
CA GLU A 161 -8.95 0.75 -0.87
C GLU A 161 -9.32 0.47 0.59
N ARG A 162 -10.41 -0.28 0.85
CA ARG A 162 -10.78 -0.69 2.21
C ARG A 162 -9.66 -1.48 2.88
N LEU A 163 -9.13 -2.50 2.21
CA LEU A 163 -8.05 -3.32 2.76
C LEU A 163 -6.78 -2.49 3.00
N ASN A 164 -6.47 -1.52 2.13
CA ASN A 164 -5.37 -0.57 2.36
C ASN A 164 -5.60 0.29 3.61
N VAL A 165 -6.83 0.74 3.87
CA VAL A 165 -7.20 1.55 5.04
C VAL A 165 -7.00 0.77 6.34
N TYR A 166 -7.28 -0.54 6.32
CA TYR A 166 -6.92 -1.45 7.41
C TYR A 166 -5.42 -1.75 7.51
N GLY A 167 -4.61 -1.12 6.67
CA GLY A 167 -3.17 -1.20 6.74
C GLY A 167 -2.58 -2.49 6.17
N LEU A 168 -3.39 -3.26 5.44
CA LEU A 168 -2.92 -4.42 4.71
C LEU A 168 -2.13 -3.96 3.50
N SER A 169 -0.93 -4.51 3.33
CA SER A 169 -0.02 -4.22 2.21
C SER A 169 0.07 -5.44 1.29
N ASP A 170 0.54 -5.23 0.06
CA ASP A 170 0.78 -6.31 -0.91
C ASP A 170 -0.48 -7.14 -1.23
N ILE A 171 -1.63 -6.45 -1.28
CA ILE A 171 -2.93 -7.04 -1.63
C ILE A 171 -3.01 -7.22 -3.14
N VAL A 172 -3.37 -8.43 -3.57
CA VAL A 172 -3.71 -8.74 -4.96
C VAL A 172 -5.20 -9.06 -5.04
N VAL A 173 -5.94 -8.25 -5.79
CA VAL A 173 -7.37 -8.47 -6.05
C VAL A 173 -7.56 -8.70 -7.54
N ARG A 174 -8.19 -9.81 -7.93
CA ARG A 174 -8.40 -10.19 -9.34
C ARG A 174 -9.82 -10.73 -9.54
N SER A 175 -10.44 -10.40 -10.67
CA SER A 175 -11.65 -11.09 -11.12
C SER A 175 -11.29 -12.40 -11.81
N THR A 176 -12.05 -13.46 -11.55
CA THR A 176 -11.96 -14.74 -12.25
C THR A 176 -13.36 -15.28 -12.52
N GLY A 177 -13.53 -16.08 -13.56
CA GLY A 177 -14.81 -16.73 -13.88
C GLY A 177 -14.63 -18.23 -14.06
N ASP A 178 -15.71 -18.99 -13.86
CA ASP A 178 -15.74 -20.39 -14.24
C ASP A 178 -16.39 -20.58 -15.63
N LEU A 179 -16.32 -21.81 -16.14
CA LEU A 179 -16.95 -22.20 -17.41
C LEU A 179 -18.49 -22.20 -17.32
N SER A 180 -19.05 -22.11 -16.11
CA SER A 180 -20.48 -22.04 -15.83
C SER A 180 -21.02 -20.61 -15.86
N GLY A 181 -20.14 -19.61 -16.02
CA GLY A 181 -20.51 -18.20 -16.07
C GLY A 181 -20.62 -17.51 -14.71
N ASN A 182 -20.20 -18.16 -13.62
CA ASN A 182 -20.10 -17.55 -12.30
C ASN A 182 -18.89 -16.61 -12.25
N GLN A 183 -19.08 -15.47 -11.58
CA GLN A 183 -18.02 -14.49 -11.35
C GLN A 183 -17.48 -14.67 -9.93
N PHE A 184 -16.17 -14.63 -9.81
CA PHE A 184 -15.46 -14.70 -8.55
C PHE A 184 -14.44 -13.57 -8.45
N ILE A 185 -14.13 -13.20 -7.22
CA ILE A 185 -13.07 -12.27 -6.90
C ILE A 185 -12.08 -12.98 -6.00
N LEU A 186 -10.87 -13.09 -6.49
CA LEU A 186 -9.75 -13.65 -5.77
C LEU A 186 -9.01 -12.52 -5.05
N VAL A 187 -8.92 -12.61 -3.73
CA VAL A 187 -8.20 -11.68 -2.85
C VAL A 187 -7.05 -12.43 -2.20
N GLU A 188 -5.83 -11.96 -2.38
CA GLU A 188 -4.62 -12.52 -1.76
C GLU A 188 -3.96 -11.42 -0.92
N ILE A 189 -3.72 -11.71 0.36
CA ILE A 189 -3.18 -10.76 1.32
C ILE A 189 -1.99 -11.41 2.01
N ALA A 190 -0.79 -10.91 1.69
CA ALA A 190 0.45 -11.43 2.25
C ALA A 190 0.58 -11.06 3.74
N GLY A 191 0.88 -12.06 4.57
CA GLY A 191 1.15 -11.89 5.99
C GLY A 191 -0.02 -11.35 6.82
N ALA A 192 -1.26 -11.60 6.41
CA ALA A 192 -2.49 -11.41 7.21
C ALA A 192 -3.07 -12.77 7.62
N SER A 193 -3.79 -12.84 8.74
CA SER A 193 -4.42 -14.11 9.18
C SER A 193 -5.77 -14.36 8.51
N GLU A 194 -6.33 -15.55 8.66
CA GLU A 194 -7.66 -15.86 8.12
C GLU A 194 -8.74 -15.07 8.85
N GLU A 195 -8.65 -15.00 10.18
CA GLU A 195 -9.62 -14.30 11.03
C GLU A 195 -9.65 -12.81 10.72
N GLU A 196 -8.47 -12.18 10.64
CA GLU A 196 -8.30 -10.77 10.28
C GLU A 196 -8.95 -10.49 8.93
N VAL A 197 -8.63 -11.28 7.90
CA VAL A 197 -9.15 -11.05 6.55
C VAL A 197 -10.64 -11.34 6.45
N SER A 198 -11.12 -12.40 7.09
CA SER A 198 -12.54 -12.77 7.09
C SER A 198 -13.40 -11.68 7.73
N GLU A 199 -12.96 -11.13 8.88
CA GLU A 199 -13.67 -10.04 9.55
C GLU A 199 -13.76 -8.78 8.68
N LEU A 200 -12.65 -8.40 8.03
CA LEU A 200 -12.60 -7.21 7.17
C LEU A 200 -13.46 -7.36 5.92
N LEU A 201 -13.48 -8.55 5.31
CA LEU A 201 -14.26 -8.81 4.10
C LEU A 201 -15.75 -9.04 4.38
N ALA A 202 -16.10 -9.52 5.58
CA ALA A 202 -17.49 -9.72 5.98
C ALA A 202 -18.23 -8.42 6.32
N LYS A 203 -17.51 -7.37 6.75
CA LYS A 203 -18.12 -6.06 7.06
C LYS A 203 -18.58 -5.37 5.78
N GLN A 204 -19.82 -4.90 5.77
CA GLN A 204 -20.31 -3.96 4.77
C GLN A 204 -19.65 -2.59 5.02
N GLY A 205 -18.86 -2.13 4.06
CA GLY A 205 -18.11 -0.87 4.18
C GLY A 205 -19.02 0.31 4.45
N LYS A 206 -18.70 1.13 5.45
CA LYS A 206 -19.45 2.32 5.84
C LYS A 206 -18.62 3.56 5.56
N PHE A 207 -19.05 4.37 4.58
CA PHE A 207 -18.46 5.68 4.33
C PHE A 207 -19.28 6.78 5.03
N GLU A 208 -18.62 7.66 5.76
CA GLU A 208 -19.22 8.85 6.39
C GLU A 208 -18.35 10.08 6.20
N ALA A 209 -18.94 11.20 5.82
CA ALA A 209 -18.29 12.51 5.90
C ALA A 209 -18.81 13.27 7.13
N LYS A 210 -17.90 13.85 7.93
CA LYS A 210 -18.23 14.54 9.19
C LYS A 210 -17.66 15.94 9.19
N ILE A 211 -18.36 16.87 9.84
CA ILE A 211 -17.87 18.20 10.20
C ILE A 211 -17.85 18.25 11.72
N GLY A 212 -16.65 18.35 12.29
CA GLY A 212 -16.44 18.02 13.70
C GLY A 212 -16.99 16.62 14.01
N ASN A 213 -17.84 16.50 15.03
CA ASN A 213 -18.43 15.22 15.43
C ASN A 213 -19.78 14.89 14.76
N LYS A 214 -20.22 15.65 13.75
CA LYS A 214 -21.54 15.49 13.13
C LYS A 214 -21.44 14.96 11.72
N THR A 215 -22.16 13.88 11.42
CA THR A 215 -22.24 13.29 10.07
C THR A 215 -23.03 14.20 9.14
N VAL A 216 -22.41 14.57 8.02
CA VAL A 216 -22.99 15.39 6.96
C VAL A 216 -23.70 14.49 5.95
N PHE A 217 -22.97 13.53 5.38
CA PHE A 217 -23.51 12.59 4.41
C PHE A 217 -22.84 11.21 4.52
N ILE A 218 -23.62 10.18 4.18
CA ILE A 218 -23.26 8.76 4.25
C ILE A 218 -23.23 8.19 2.83
N GLY A 219 -22.20 7.42 2.52
CA GLY A 219 -22.07 6.78 1.21
C GLY A 219 -23.21 5.78 0.98
N GLY A 220 -23.65 5.65 -0.27
CA GLY A 220 -24.73 4.72 -0.64
C GLY A 220 -26.15 5.21 -0.46
N ASN A 221 -26.37 6.20 0.39
CA ASN A 221 -27.69 6.82 0.56
C ASN A 221 -27.66 8.31 0.17
N ASP A 222 -26.67 9.05 0.67
CA ASP A 222 -26.63 10.50 0.49
C ASP A 222 -25.81 10.95 -0.72
N ILE A 223 -24.77 10.21 -1.09
CA ILE A 223 -24.01 10.45 -2.32
C ILE A 223 -24.66 9.63 -3.43
N THR A 224 -25.37 10.31 -4.33
CA THR A 224 -26.14 9.67 -5.41
C THR A 224 -25.32 9.45 -6.66
N TYR A 225 -24.29 10.27 -6.89
CA TYR A 225 -23.39 10.14 -8.02
C TYR A 225 -22.00 10.70 -7.70
N VAL A 226 -20.97 10.03 -8.23
CA VAL A 226 -19.58 10.50 -8.18
C VAL A 226 -19.06 10.52 -9.62
N CYS A 227 -18.75 11.70 -10.13
CA CYS A 227 -18.29 11.83 -11.51
C CYS A 227 -16.92 11.18 -11.70
N ARG A 228 -16.82 10.29 -12.70
CA ARG A 228 -15.57 9.62 -13.14
C ARG A 228 -15.25 9.83 -14.62
N THR A 229 -16.09 10.57 -15.35
CA THR A 229 -15.88 10.87 -16.77
C THR A 229 -14.96 12.08 -16.93
N ALA A 230 -14.30 12.19 -18.09
CA ALA A 230 -13.43 13.33 -18.40
C ALA A 230 -14.18 14.68 -18.48
N GLU A 231 -15.52 14.67 -18.54
CA GLU A 231 -16.34 15.88 -18.64
C GLU A 231 -16.43 16.63 -17.31
N CYS A 232 -16.44 15.91 -16.20
CA CYS A 232 -16.61 16.48 -14.85
C CYS A 232 -15.58 15.96 -13.85
N SER A 233 -14.50 15.32 -14.31
CA SER A 233 -13.36 14.95 -13.48
C SER A 233 -12.05 15.05 -14.25
N GLY A 234 -10.98 15.42 -13.56
CA GLY A 234 -9.63 15.47 -14.14
C GLY A 234 -8.76 16.54 -13.48
N ILE A 235 -7.68 16.90 -14.18
CA ILE A 235 -6.88 18.07 -13.79
C ILE A 235 -7.72 19.33 -14.03
N ASP A 236 -7.86 20.16 -13.01
CA ASP A 236 -8.59 21.43 -13.08
C ASP A 236 -7.90 22.33 -14.12
N SER A 237 -8.56 22.57 -15.25
CA SER A 237 -8.01 23.34 -16.35
C SER A 237 -7.81 24.83 -16.03
N ARG A 238 -8.44 25.34 -14.97
CA ARG A 238 -8.32 26.75 -14.55
C ARG A 238 -7.02 27.03 -13.82
N VAL A 239 -6.53 26.04 -13.07
CA VAL A 239 -5.28 26.15 -12.28
C VAL A 239 -4.16 25.33 -12.88
N GLY A 240 -4.48 24.14 -13.39
CA GLY A 240 -3.55 23.25 -14.05
C GLY A 240 -2.43 22.76 -13.12
N CYS A 241 -1.24 22.65 -13.69
CA CYS A 241 -0.02 22.30 -12.97
C CYS A 241 0.85 23.54 -12.79
N GLN A 242 1.30 23.78 -11.56
CA GLN A 242 2.18 24.88 -11.18
C GLN A 242 3.55 24.33 -10.79
N GLN A 243 4.59 25.07 -11.13
CA GLN A 243 5.95 24.75 -10.71
C GLN A 243 6.19 25.26 -9.28
N ILE A 244 6.71 24.39 -8.42
CA ILE A 244 7.13 24.69 -7.05
C ILE A 244 8.64 24.47 -6.92
N THR A 245 9.24 24.91 -5.81
CA THR A 245 10.70 24.89 -5.59
C THR A 245 11.35 23.54 -5.91
N ASP A 246 10.69 22.43 -5.55
CA ASP A 246 11.20 21.07 -5.73
C ASP A 246 10.33 20.19 -6.67
N GLY A 247 9.65 20.80 -7.64
CA GLY A 247 8.93 20.04 -8.67
C GLY A 247 7.69 20.73 -9.20
N TYR A 248 6.63 19.96 -9.37
CA TYR A 248 5.34 20.40 -9.87
C TYR A 248 4.23 19.97 -8.91
N THR A 249 3.21 20.80 -8.79
CA THR A 249 1.93 20.43 -8.17
C THR A 249 0.82 20.60 -9.19
N CYS A 250 -0.13 19.69 -9.23
CA CYS A 250 -1.29 19.75 -10.12
C CYS A 250 -2.56 19.63 -9.30
N ARG A 251 -3.54 20.51 -9.56
CA ARG A 251 -4.85 20.46 -8.91
C ARG A 251 -5.80 19.59 -9.73
N PHE A 252 -6.46 18.62 -9.09
CA PHE A 252 -7.57 17.88 -9.68
C PHE A 252 -8.89 18.40 -9.14
N MET A 253 -9.96 18.15 -9.88
CA MET A 253 -11.33 18.32 -9.40
C MET A 253 -12.25 17.24 -9.94
N PHE A 254 -13.32 16.95 -9.22
CA PHE A 254 -14.46 16.19 -9.71
C PHE A 254 -15.75 16.60 -9.00
N SER A 255 -16.90 16.39 -9.64
CA SER A 255 -18.20 16.66 -9.02
C SER A 255 -18.82 15.44 -8.35
N ILE A 256 -19.59 15.68 -7.30
CA ILE A 256 -20.49 14.72 -6.68
C ILE A 256 -21.90 15.29 -6.60
N SER A 257 -22.88 14.39 -6.70
CA SER A 257 -24.29 14.69 -6.48
C SER A 257 -24.72 14.16 -5.11
N LEU A 258 -25.37 15.01 -4.33
CA LEU A 258 -25.91 14.75 -3.01
C LEU A 258 -27.44 14.64 -3.06
N SER A 259 -28.00 13.85 -2.15
CA SER A 259 -29.43 13.87 -1.86
C SER A 259 -29.85 15.26 -1.32
N PRO A 260 -31.11 15.68 -1.53
CA PRO A 260 -31.60 16.95 -0.98
C PRO A 260 -31.45 17.03 0.55
N ASP A 261 -31.67 15.93 1.26
CA ASP A 261 -31.53 15.86 2.72
C ASP A 261 -30.07 16.05 3.15
N ALA A 262 -29.11 15.48 2.42
CA ALA A 262 -27.69 15.66 2.67
C ALA A 262 -27.23 17.08 2.38
N ALA A 263 -27.69 17.67 1.28
CA ALA A 263 -27.43 19.06 0.93
C ALA A 263 -27.96 20.01 2.02
N GLN A 264 -29.15 19.74 2.57
CA GLN A 264 -29.70 20.53 3.66
C GLN A 264 -28.91 20.36 4.95
N ARG A 265 -28.54 19.13 5.34
CA ARG A 265 -27.67 18.90 6.52
C ARG A 265 -26.35 19.62 6.40
N GLN A 266 -25.72 19.60 5.21
CA GLN A 266 -24.50 20.34 4.94
C GLN A 266 -24.70 21.86 5.10
N ALA A 267 -25.79 22.41 4.58
CA ALA A 267 -26.12 23.82 4.76
C ALA A 267 -26.28 24.18 6.25
N ASP A 268 -27.05 23.40 6.99
CA ASP A 268 -27.34 23.65 8.40
C ASP A 268 -26.06 23.60 9.25
N LEU A 269 -25.21 22.60 9.03
CA LEU A 269 -23.93 22.42 9.74
C LEU A 269 -22.91 23.52 9.41
N THR A 270 -22.93 24.04 8.18
CA THR A 270 -21.99 25.08 7.75
C THR A 270 -22.45 26.50 8.06
N SER A 271 -23.75 26.71 8.32
CA SER A 271 -24.35 28.04 8.51
C SER A 271 -23.66 28.92 9.57
N ASN A 272 -23.24 28.30 10.67
CA ASN A 272 -22.63 28.99 11.82
C ASN A 272 -21.09 29.01 11.80
N LEU A 273 -20.47 28.47 10.74
CA LEU A 273 -19.02 28.40 10.63
C LEU A 273 -18.43 29.76 10.23
N GLU A 274 -17.22 30.05 10.70
CA GLU A 274 -16.50 31.28 10.37
C GLU A 274 -15.75 31.13 9.05
N ILE A 275 -15.56 32.23 8.34
CA ILE A 275 -14.78 32.23 7.10
C ILE A 275 -13.33 32.57 7.45
N ILE A 276 -12.42 31.68 7.11
CA ILE A 276 -10.97 31.85 7.22
C ILE A 276 -10.35 31.95 5.84
N THR A 277 -9.13 32.47 5.73
CA THR A 277 -8.41 32.54 4.46
C THR A 277 -7.17 31.66 4.53
N ILE A 278 -7.09 30.68 3.65
CA ILE A 278 -5.93 29.78 3.51
C ILE A 278 -5.38 29.98 2.11
N SER A 279 -4.10 30.35 1.99
CA SER A 279 -3.44 30.53 0.68
C SER A 279 -4.20 31.45 -0.28
N GLN A 280 -4.74 32.56 0.22
CA GLN A 280 -5.53 33.55 -0.53
C GLN A 280 -6.93 33.09 -1.01
N GLU A 281 -7.37 31.90 -0.61
CA GLU A 281 -8.72 31.40 -0.90
C GLU A 281 -9.57 31.33 0.39
N PRO A 282 -10.88 31.69 0.32
CA PRO A 282 -11.76 31.68 1.47
C PRO A 282 -12.35 30.29 1.74
N TYR A 283 -12.14 29.79 2.95
CA TYR A 283 -12.64 28.51 3.45
C TYR A 283 -13.43 28.69 4.74
N LEU A 284 -14.14 27.66 5.18
CA LEU A 284 -14.71 27.61 6.52
C LEU A 284 -13.66 27.17 7.54
N ASN A 285 -13.85 27.58 8.79
CA ASN A 285 -12.93 27.29 9.89
C ASN A 285 -12.90 25.82 10.32
N GLU A 286 -13.86 25.01 9.87
CA GLU A 286 -13.92 23.56 10.08
C GLU A 286 -13.64 22.81 8.77
N THR A 287 -13.19 21.57 8.91
CA THR A 287 -12.93 20.65 7.81
C THR A 287 -14.04 19.63 7.63
N LEU A 288 -14.07 19.01 6.46
CA LEU A 288 -14.86 17.83 6.14
C LEU A 288 -13.97 16.59 6.24
N ASP A 289 -14.14 15.83 7.31
CA ASP A 289 -13.39 14.62 7.58
C ASP A 289 -14.10 13.42 6.96
N LEU A 290 -13.35 12.65 6.16
CA LEU A 290 -13.84 11.50 5.43
C LEU A 290 -13.47 10.24 6.19
N TYR A 291 -14.46 9.41 6.53
CA TYR A 291 -14.28 8.17 7.26
C TYR A 291 -14.70 6.97 6.42
N LEU A 292 -13.93 5.89 6.51
CA LEU A 292 -14.27 4.58 5.97
C LEU A 292 -14.14 3.54 7.08
N ASP A 293 -15.25 2.89 7.42
CA ASP A 293 -15.31 1.94 8.53
C ASP A 293 -14.76 2.53 9.85
N ASP A 294 -15.18 3.77 10.15
CA ASP A 294 -14.75 4.60 11.30
C ASP A 294 -13.26 4.99 11.31
N GLN A 295 -12.50 4.62 10.28
CA GLN A 295 -11.11 5.08 10.08
C GLN A 295 -11.09 6.38 9.28
N LEU A 296 -10.41 7.41 9.77
CA LEU A 296 -10.22 8.68 9.05
C LEU A 296 -9.34 8.44 7.82
N VAL A 297 -9.87 8.63 6.62
CA VAL A 297 -9.13 8.37 5.37
C VAL A 297 -8.58 9.62 4.72
N ASP A 298 -9.30 10.73 4.81
CA ASP A 298 -8.89 12.03 4.28
C ASP A 298 -9.60 13.19 4.99
N THR A 299 -9.06 14.40 4.84
CA THR A 299 -9.63 15.64 5.41
C THR A 299 -9.61 16.73 4.34
N LEU A 300 -10.77 17.34 4.10
CA LEU A 300 -10.95 18.36 3.06
C LEU A 300 -11.35 19.71 3.68
N ASN A 301 -10.81 20.81 3.14
CA ASN A 301 -11.31 22.14 3.48
C ASN A 301 -12.68 22.38 2.82
N ILE A 302 -13.55 23.15 3.48
CA ILE A 302 -14.88 23.46 2.98
C ILE A 302 -14.88 24.87 2.39
N GLY A 303 -15.29 25.03 1.13
CA GLY A 303 -15.38 26.34 0.48
C GLY A 303 -16.35 27.28 1.18
N ALA A 304 -15.99 28.56 1.31
CA ALA A 304 -16.84 29.56 1.96
C ALA A 304 -18.19 29.78 1.24
N ASP A 305 -18.27 29.45 -0.05
CA ASP A 305 -19.48 29.51 -0.87
C ASP A 305 -20.55 28.47 -0.50
N LEU A 306 -20.16 27.42 0.24
CA LEU A 306 -21.05 26.39 0.76
C LEU A 306 -21.71 26.78 2.09
N LYS A 307 -21.30 27.88 2.73
CA LYS A 307 -21.80 28.33 4.03
C LYS A 307 -23.32 28.54 4.02
N GLY A 308 -24.07 27.71 4.75
CA GLY A 308 -25.51 27.87 4.89
C GLY A 308 -26.30 27.64 3.59
N ARG A 309 -25.65 27.11 2.55
CA ARG A 309 -26.26 26.94 1.23
C ARG A 309 -26.48 25.45 0.94
N ALA A 310 -27.72 25.06 0.74
CA ALA A 310 -28.06 23.72 0.29
C ALA A 310 -27.75 23.60 -1.20
N THR A 311 -26.73 22.81 -1.54
CA THR A 311 -26.39 22.48 -2.93
C THR A 311 -26.32 20.96 -3.09
N THR A 312 -27.00 20.45 -4.12
CA THR A 312 -26.94 19.03 -4.46
C THR A 312 -25.73 18.71 -5.32
N GLU A 313 -25.13 19.69 -5.99
CA GLU A 313 -23.91 19.50 -6.77
C GLU A 313 -22.76 20.18 -6.03
N VAL A 314 -21.74 19.39 -5.69
CA VAL A 314 -20.55 19.84 -4.97
C VAL A 314 -19.32 19.44 -5.77
N ALA A 315 -18.38 20.37 -5.91
CA ALA A 315 -17.07 20.08 -6.46
C ALA A 315 -16.10 19.69 -5.34
N ILE A 316 -15.44 18.55 -5.50
CA ILE A 316 -14.31 18.14 -4.66
C ILE A 316 -13.03 18.42 -5.43
N SER A 317 -12.05 19.02 -4.75
CA SER A 317 -10.74 19.30 -5.33
C SER A 317 -9.63 18.87 -4.38
N GLY A 318 -8.46 18.64 -4.95
CA GLY A 318 -7.26 18.29 -4.22
C GLY A 318 -6.04 18.41 -5.14
N SER A 319 -4.87 18.06 -4.63
CA SER A 319 -3.62 18.20 -5.37
C SER A 319 -2.82 16.89 -5.43
N GLY A 320 -2.01 16.77 -6.47
CA GLY A 320 -0.89 15.83 -6.52
C GLY A 320 0.43 16.57 -6.76
N SER A 321 1.53 15.91 -6.45
CA SER A 321 2.87 16.49 -6.58
C SER A 321 3.88 15.51 -7.14
N GLY A 322 4.91 16.04 -7.80
CA GLY A 322 5.96 15.21 -8.37
C GLY A 322 7.14 16.02 -8.88
N VAL A 323 8.31 15.38 -8.94
CA VAL A 323 9.55 15.98 -9.46
C VAL A 323 9.44 16.40 -10.92
N THR A 324 8.55 15.78 -11.69
CA THR A 324 8.23 16.18 -13.06
C THR A 324 6.75 16.49 -13.17
N GLN A 325 6.38 17.33 -14.14
CA GLN A 325 4.98 17.64 -14.42
C GLN A 325 4.17 16.37 -14.69
N LYS A 326 4.73 15.41 -15.44
CA LYS A 326 4.07 14.13 -15.71
C LYS A 326 3.81 13.34 -14.43
N ALA A 327 4.80 13.24 -13.55
CA ALA A 327 4.65 12.55 -12.26
C ALA A 327 3.60 13.24 -11.37
N ALA A 328 3.56 14.58 -11.36
CA ALA A 328 2.57 15.34 -10.60
C ALA A 328 1.14 15.14 -11.14
N VAL A 329 0.96 15.05 -12.46
CA VAL A 329 -0.34 14.73 -13.08
C VAL A 329 -0.77 13.31 -12.71
N GLU A 330 0.13 12.33 -12.81
CA GLU A 330 -0.17 10.94 -12.45
C GLU A 330 -0.56 10.81 -10.97
N ASP A 331 0.16 11.48 -10.06
CA ASP A 331 -0.13 11.53 -8.64
C ASP A 331 -1.49 12.20 -8.36
N ALA A 332 -1.77 13.34 -9.00
CA ALA A 332 -3.04 14.05 -8.84
C ALA A 332 -4.23 13.20 -9.32
N LEU A 333 -4.12 12.57 -10.48
CA LEU A 333 -5.15 11.67 -11.00
C LEU A 333 -5.31 10.41 -10.14
N SER A 334 -4.23 9.91 -9.55
CA SER A 334 -4.27 8.79 -8.59
C SER A 334 -5.03 9.18 -7.32
N ASN A 335 -4.72 10.34 -6.74
CA ASN A 335 -5.41 10.87 -5.55
C ASN A 335 -6.90 11.13 -5.84
N MET A 336 -7.22 11.69 -7.01
CA MET A 336 -8.59 11.89 -7.46
C MET A 336 -9.36 10.57 -7.53
N LYS A 337 -8.80 9.55 -8.21
CA LYS A 337 -9.43 8.24 -8.33
C LYS A 337 -9.60 7.56 -6.98
N ARG A 338 -8.63 7.73 -6.09
CA ARG A 338 -8.69 7.23 -4.70
C ARG A 338 -9.86 7.87 -3.95
N LEU A 339 -9.99 9.20 -3.96
CA LEU A 339 -11.12 9.89 -3.34
C LEU A 339 -12.46 9.48 -3.95
N GLN A 340 -12.57 9.43 -5.28
CA GLN A 340 -13.79 8.94 -5.95
C GLN A 340 -14.15 7.53 -5.49
N THR A 341 -13.15 6.65 -5.31
CA THR A 341 -13.33 5.28 -4.79
C THR A 341 -13.83 5.30 -3.36
N VAL A 342 -13.21 6.09 -2.48
CA VAL A 342 -13.63 6.27 -1.07
C VAL A 342 -15.09 6.71 -0.95
N LEU A 343 -15.52 7.66 -1.78
CA LEU A 343 -16.89 8.18 -1.75
C LEU A 343 -17.92 7.15 -2.25
N ILE A 344 -17.52 6.25 -3.15
CA ILE A 344 -18.36 5.16 -3.67
C ILE A 344 -18.32 3.93 -2.75
N THR A 345 -17.28 3.73 -1.92
CA THR A 345 -17.16 2.52 -1.08
C THR A 345 -18.33 2.29 -0.13
N GLY A 346 -19.02 3.35 0.32
CA GLY A 346 -20.24 3.21 1.13
C GLY A 346 -21.49 2.81 0.34
N SER A 347 -21.44 2.84 -1.00
CA SER A 347 -22.57 2.61 -1.88
C SER A 347 -22.62 1.24 -2.53
N LEU A 348 -21.66 0.35 -2.29
CA LEU A 348 -21.67 -0.96 -2.93
C LEU A 348 -22.84 -1.81 -2.39
N PRO A 349 -23.90 -2.03 -3.20
CA PRO A 349 -25.09 -2.74 -2.76
C PRO A 349 -24.95 -4.25 -3.01
N VAL A 350 -23.73 -4.76 -3.23
CA VAL A 350 -23.50 -6.15 -3.62
C VAL A 350 -22.91 -6.90 -2.46
N LYS A 351 -23.71 -7.79 -1.88
CA LYS A 351 -23.24 -8.74 -0.87
C LYS A 351 -22.27 -9.72 -1.53
N LEU A 352 -21.17 -9.99 -0.84
CA LEU A 352 -20.17 -10.95 -1.26
C LEU A 352 -20.27 -12.18 -0.39
N LYS A 353 -20.39 -13.34 -1.02
CA LYS A 353 -20.31 -14.62 -0.35
C LYS A 353 -18.88 -15.13 -0.37
N ILE A 354 -18.34 -15.46 0.80
CA ILE A 354 -17.07 -16.17 0.89
C ILE A 354 -17.30 -17.62 0.43
N VAL A 355 -16.66 -17.99 -0.67
CA VAL A 355 -16.71 -19.34 -1.23
C VAL A 355 -15.63 -20.22 -0.60
N LYS A 356 -14.44 -19.66 -0.42
CA LYS A 356 -13.29 -20.38 0.14
C LYS A 356 -12.32 -19.42 0.79
N ILE A 357 -11.74 -19.83 1.91
CA ILE A 357 -10.56 -19.22 2.51
C ILE A 357 -9.48 -20.29 2.60
N ASP A 358 -8.28 -19.96 2.14
CA ASP A 358 -7.09 -20.78 2.28
C ASP A 358 -6.02 -19.94 3.00
N ALA A 359 -5.60 -20.37 4.19
CA ALA A 359 -4.46 -19.79 4.90
C ALA A 359 -3.17 -20.54 4.56
N ILE A 360 -2.14 -19.81 4.12
CA ILE A 360 -0.79 -20.34 3.90
C ILE A 360 0.08 -19.88 5.07
N SER A 361 0.62 -20.83 5.83
CA SER A 361 1.44 -20.48 6.98
C SER A 361 2.80 -19.90 6.55
N PRO A 362 3.28 -18.82 7.19
CA PRO A 362 4.62 -18.27 6.92
C PRO A 362 5.75 -19.29 7.14
N ALA A 363 5.55 -20.24 8.07
CA ALA A 363 6.50 -21.31 8.34
C ALA A 363 6.69 -22.21 7.11
N LEU A 364 5.61 -22.56 6.41
CA LEU A 364 5.68 -23.36 5.19
C LEU A 364 6.45 -22.64 4.08
N GLY A 365 6.23 -21.33 3.93
CA GLY A 365 6.98 -20.49 2.99
C GLY A 365 8.49 -20.42 3.30
N GLN A 366 8.85 -20.31 4.59
CA GLN A 366 10.26 -20.34 5.02
C GLN A 366 10.93 -21.70 4.75
N GLU A 367 10.24 -22.81 5.04
CA GLU A 367 10.75 -24.15 4.72
C GLU A 367 10.87 -24.35 3.21
N PHE A 368 9.87 -23.93 2.44
CA PHE A 368 9.90 -23.99 0.98
C PHE A 368 11.07 -23.18 0.41
N ALA A 369 11.29 -21.95 0.90
CA ALA A 369 12.40 -21.12 0.45
C ALA A 369 13.76 -21.78 0.74
N LYS A 370 13.93 -22.35 1.95
CA LYS A 370 15.15 -23.07 2.34
C LYS A 370 15.39 -24.32 1.49
N ASN A 371 14.33 -25.10 1.25
CA ASN A 371 14.41 -26.32 0.45
C ASN A 371 14.69 -26.01 -1.02
N THR A 372 14.01 -25.01 -1.60
CA THR A 372 14.26 -24.55 -2.97
C THR A 372 15.69 -24.06 -3.15
N LEU A 373 16.25 -23.35 -2.17
CA LEU A 373 17.65 -22.92 -2.22
C LEU A 373 18.62 -24.12 -2.19
N PHE A 374 18.33 -25.12 -1.35
CA PHE A 374 19.13 -26.35 -1.27
C PHE A 374 19.06 -27.17 -2.57
N VAL A 375 17.85 -27.41 -3.09
CA VAL A 375 17.62 -28.14 -4.34
C VAL A 375 18.22 -27.39 -5.53
N GLY A 376 18.09 -26.06 -5.58
CA GLY A 376 18.72 -25.21 -6.58
C GLY A 376 20.24 -25.35 -6.58
N ALA A 377 20.87 -25.35 -5.41
CA ALA A 377 22.31 -25.59 -5.28
C ALA A 377 22.69 -26.98 -5.80
N LEU A 378 21.96 -28.03 -5.43
CA LEU A 378 22.18 -29.40 -5.94
C LEU A 378 22.05 -29.48 -7.46
N ALA A 379 21.06 -28.81 -8.05
CA ALA A 379 20.87 -28.77 -9.50
C ALA A 379 22.07 -28.09 -10.21
N ILE A 380 22.57 -26.98 -9.68
CA ILE A 380 23.77 -26.30 -10.20
C ILE A 380 24.98 -27.24 -10.12
N PHE A 381 25.19 -27.95 -9.02
CA PHE A 381 26.27 -28.93 -8.88
C PHE A 381 26.11 -30.12 -9.84
N ALA A 382 24.89 -30.61 -10.06
CA ALA A 382 24.62 -31.70 -11.00
C ALA A 382 24.93 -31.27 -12.44
N VAL A 383 24.50 -30.08 -12.85
CA VAL A 383 24.84 -29.51 -14.16
C VAL A 383 26.35 -29.31 -14.29
N ALA A 384 27.01 -28.78 -13.25
CA ALA A 384 28.47 -28.64 -13.21
C ALA A 384 29.18 -29.98 -13.41
N ALA A 385 28.73 -31.04 -12.74
CA ALA A 385 29.29 -32.37 -12.87
C ALA A 385 29.12 -32.93 -14.29
N VAL A 386 27.91 -32.83 -14.87
CA VAL A 386 27.64 -33.29 -16.24
C VAL A 386 28.51 -32.53 -17.26
N VAL A 387 28.61 -31.21 -17.15
CA VAL A 387 29.45 -30.37 -18.02
C VAL A 387 30.93 -30.74 -17.84
N LEU A 388 31.39 -30.98 -16.60
CA LEU A 388 32.77 -31.38 -16.34
C LEU A 388 33.09 -32.75 -16.93
N ILE A 389 32.20 -33.75 -16.78
CA ILE A 389 32.36 -35.09 -17.34
C ILE A 389 32.38 -35.04 -18.88
N ARG A 390 31.50 -34.23 -19.47
CA ARG A 390 31.35 -34.12 -20.94
C ARG A 390 32.54 -33.42 -21.60
N TYR A 391 33.00 -32.30 -21.05
CA TYR A 391 34.03 -31.46 -21.66
C TYR A 391 35.44 -31.74 -21.15
N ARG A 392 35.59 -32.32 -19.95
CA ARG A 392 36.88 -32.69 -19.30
C ARG A 392 37.92 -31.56 -19.23
N LYS A 393 37.51 -30.31 -19.42
CA LYS A 393 38.37 -29.13 -19.47
C LYS A 393 37.74 -28.02 -18.62
N LEU A 394 38.37 -27.73 -17.48
CA LEU A 394 37.93 -26.68 -16.55
C LEU A 394 37.82 -25.30 -17.21
N ILE A 395 38.60 -25.04 -18.27
CA ILE A 395 38.59 -23.78 -19.00
C ILE A 395 37.26 -23.51 -19.74
N ILE A 396 36.47 -24.55 -20.03
CA ILE A 396 35.14 -24.43 -20.67
C ILE A 396 34.04 -24.51 -19.61
N THR A 397 34.20 -25.40 -18.64
CA THR A 397 33.21 -25.62 -17.57
C THR A 397 33.03 -24.39 -16.68
N ILE A 398 34.11 -23.72 -16.28
CA ILE A 398 34.05 -22.57 -15.36
C ILE A 398 33.26 -21.39 -15.96
N PRO A 399 33.53 -20.93 -17.20
CA PRO A 399 32.75 -19.85 -17.80
C PRO A 399 31.26 -20.17 -17.94
N ILE A 400 30.90 -21.40 -18.31
CA ILE A 400 29.49 -21.82 -18.45
C ILE A 400 28.78 -21.70 -17.10
N LEU A 401 29.41 -22.19 -16.02
CA LEU A 401 28.83 -22.12 -14.68
C LEU A 401 28.66 -20.69 -14.19
N ILE A 402 29.66 -19.83 -14.43
CA ILE A 402 29.58 -18.41 -14.10
C ILE A 402 28.41 -17.76 -14.83
N ILE A 403 28.25 -18.01 -16.13
CA ILE A 403 27.14 -17.43 -16.92
C ILE A 403 25.79 -17.91 -16.38
N THR A 404 25.62 -19.20 -16.12
CA THR A 404 24.35 -19.71 -15.57
C THR A 404 24.02 -19.11 -14.20
N TRP A 405 25.03 -18.91 -13.35
CA TRP A 405 24.82 -18.30 -12.04
C TRP A 405 24.45 -16.82 -12.14
N LEU A 406 25.09 -16.10 -13.08
CA LEU A 406 24.77 -14.71 -13.37
C LEU A 406 23.37 -14.54 -13.96
N GLU A 407 22.94 -15.42 -14.87
CA GLU A 407 21.58 -15.39 -15.42
C GLU A 407 20.53 -15.57 -14.31
N ILE A 408 20.71 -16.55 -13.43
CA ILE A 408 19.82 -16.76 -12.28
C ILE A 408 19.77 -15.50 -11.39
N PHE A 409 20.93 -14.92 -11.08
CA PHE A 409 21.02 -13.71 -10.27
C PHE A 409 20.30 -12.52 -10.91
N LEU A 410 20.45 -12.33 -12.22
CA LEU A 410 19.80 -11.25 -12.97
C LEU A 410 18.28 -11.43 -13.06
N LEU A 411 17.79 -12.66 -13.23
CA LEU A 411 16.35 -12.93 -13.21
C LEU A 411 15.72 -12.58 -11.87
N ILE A 412 16.41 -12.88 -10.77
CA ILE A 412 15.97 -12.52 -9.40
C ILE A 412 15.96 -11.00 -9.19
N ALA A 413 16.83 -10.26 -9.86
CA ALA A 413 16.91 -8.80 -9.70
C ALA A 413 15.81 -8.03 -10.44
N VAL A 414 15.26 -8.64 -11.50
CA VAL A 414 14.20 -8.03 -12.34
C VAL A 414 12.80 -8.39 -11.83
N ALA A 415 12.65 -9.57 -11.21
CA ALA A 415 11.43 -10.02 -10.57
C ALA A 415 11.13 -9.22 -9.30
#